data_AF-A0A352SAY0-F1
#
_entry.id   AF-A0A352SAY0-F1
#
_cell.length_a   1.000
_cell.length_b   1.000
_cell.length_c   1.000
_cell.angle_alpha   90.00
_cell.angle_beta   90.00
_cell.angle_gamma   90.00
#
_symmetry.space_group_name_H-M   'P 1'
#
loop_
_entity.id
_entity.type
_entity.pdbx_description
1 polymer ?
#
loop_
_entity_poly.entity_id
_entity_poly.type
_entity_poly.pdbx_seq_one_letter_code
_entity_poly.pdbx_strand_id
1 'polypeptide(L)' 'DGKTLIHPSQVEPANRAFTPSDAAIADARAIVAAFARPEHEAAGVINLDGRMVERLHLEQATRLLTKLDAIQTRSQQLPG' A
#
# COMPACT_ATOMS: atom_id res chain seq x y z
N ASP A 1 23.78 34.31 0.11
CA ASP A 1 22.70 34.30 1.12
C ASP A 1 21.33 33.93 0.53
N GLY A 2 21.21 32.71 -0.02
CA GLY A 2 19.93 32.10 -0.41
C GLY A 2 19.62 30.96 0.57
N LYS A 3 18.77 31.19 1.56
CA LYS A 3 17.33 30.91 1.59
C LYS A 3 17.02 29.40 1.66
N THR A 4 16.78 28.99 2.90
CA THR A 4 15.97 27.84 3.34
C THR A 4 16.56 26.45 3.12
N LEU A 5 17.41 26.05 4.06
CA LEU A 5 17.52 24.66 4.47
C LEU A 5 16.16 24.22 5.03
N ILE A 6 15.35 23.54 4.21
CA ILE A 6 14.25 22.73 4.76
C ILE A 6 14.95 21.50 5.35
N HIS A 7 15.08 21.51 6.67
CA HIS A 7 15.65 20.39 7.42
C HIS A 7 14.87 19.10 7.06
N PRO A 8 15.56 17.97 6.73
CA PRO A 8 14.90 16.69 6.40
C PRO A 8 13.98 16.14 7.49
N SER A 9 14.01 16.70 8.70
CA SER A 9 13.18 16.30 9.84
C SER A 9 11.69 16.63 9.70
N GLN A 10 11.27 17.39 8.68
CA GLN A 10 9.85 17.69 8.42
C GLN A 10 9.18 16.72 7.43
N VAL A 11 9.91 15.75 6.86
CA VAL A 11 9.32 14.75 5.97
C VAL A 11 8.66 13.60 6.75
N GLU A 12 9.10 13.32 7.97
CA GLU A 12 8.57 12.23 8.80
C GLU A 12 7.11 12.42 9.25
N PRO A 13 6.62 13.61 9.66
CA PRO A 13 5.22 13.78 10.02
C PRO A 13 4.30 13.80 8.80
N ALA A 14 4.78 14.36 7.68
CA ALA A 14 4.01 14.49 6.46
C ALA A 14 3.76 13.12 5.80
N ASN A 15 4.76 12.23 5.79
CA ASN A 15 4.58 10.87 5.27
C ASN A 15 3.58 10.08 6.12
N ARG A 16 3.59 10.20 7.45
CA ARG A 16 2.66 9.45 8.33
C ARG A 16 1.18 9.79 8.10
N ALA A 17 0.85 11.00 7.65
CA ALA A 17 -0.53 11.40 7.37
C ALA A 17 -1.08 10.84 6.04
N PHE A 18 -0.20 10.49 5.10
CA PHE A 18 -0.56 9.98 3.76
C PHE A 18 -0.13 8.52 3.52
N THR A 19 0.53 7.89 4.50
CA THR A 19 0.94 6.48 4.42
C THR A 19 -0.21 5.60 4.91
N PRO A 20 -0.61 4.56 4.15
CA PRO A 20 -1.56 3.56 4.63
C PRO A 20 -1.11 2.96 5.97
N SER A 21 -2.05 2.62 6.86
CA SER A 21 -1.70 1.95 8.11
C SER A 21 -1.13 0.55 7.83
N ASP A 22 -0.26 0.06 8.72
CA ASP A 22 0.31 -1.29 8.60
C ASP A 22 -0.76 -2.38 8.53
N ALA A 23 -1.87 -2.20 9.24
CA ALA A 23 -3.02 -3.09 9.18
C ALA A 23 -3.67 -3.11 7.78
N ALA A 24 -3.85 -1.95 7.15
CA ALA A 24 -4.40 -1.86 5.79
C ALA A 24 -3.45 -2.48 4.75
N ILE A 25 -2.13 -2.32 4.94
CA ILE A 25 -1.12 -2.95 4.09
C ILE A 25 -1.16 -4.48 4.24
N ALA A 26 -1.26 -4.98 5.47
CA ALA A 26 -1.36 -6.41 5.74
C ALA A 26 -2.63 -7.02 5.12
N ASP A 27 -3.79 -6.38 5.29
CA ASP A 27 -5.06 -6.83 4.70
C ASP A 27 -4.97 -6.84 3.17
N ALA A 28 -4.42 -5.78 2.56
CA ALA A 28 -4.23 -5.72 1.12
C ALA A 28 -3.30 -6.83 0.58
N ARG A 29 -2.21 -7.13 1.30
CA ARG A 29 -1.31 -8.24 0.94
C ARG A 29 -2.02 -9.59 1.04
N ALA A 30 -2.81 -9.80 2.08
CA ALA A 30 -3.57 -11.05 2.27
C ALA A 30 -4.58 -11.26 1.11
N ILE A 31 -5.31 -10.20 0.73
CA ILE A 31 -6.27 -10.25 -0.39
C ILE A 31 -5.56 -10.58 -1.71
N VAL A 32 -4.48 -9.88 -2.04
CA VAL A 32 -3.73 -10.13 -3.29
C VAL A 32 -3.16 -11.55 -3.31
N ALA A 33 -2.56 -11.99 -2.20
CA ALA A 33 -2.02 -13.34 -2.09
C ALA A 33 -3.10 -14.42 -2.23
N ALA A 34 -4.29 -14.19 -1.66
CA ALA A 34 -5.39 -15.12 -1.78
C ALA A 34 -5.85 -15.26 -3.24
N PHE A 35 -6.09 -14.15 -3.96
CA PHE A 35 -6.49 -14.21 -5.37
C PHE A 35 -5.38 -14.68 -6.33
N ALA A 36 -4.12 -14.64 -5.93
CA ALA A 36 -3.00 -15.17 -6.71
C ALA A 36 -2.93 -16.71 -6.70
N ARG A 37 -3.70 -17.38 -5.84
CA ARG A 37 -3.74 -18.84 -5.78
C ARG A 37 -4.44 -19.41 -7.04
N PRO A 38 -3.92 -20.47 -7.67
CA PRO A 38 -4.54 -21.05 -8.87
C PRO A 38 -6.01 -21.45 -8.68
N GLU A 39 -6.39 -21.95 -7.50
CA GLU A 39 -7.79 -22.29 -7.20
C GLU A 39 -8.74 -21.08 -7.16
N HIS A 40 -8.21 -19.86 -7.16
CA HIS A 40 -8.99 -18.61 -7.12
C HIS A 40 -8.85 -17.80 -8.42
N GLU A 41 -8.11 -18.32 -9.41
CA GLU A 41 -7.84 -17.62 -10.68
C GLU A 41 -9.12 -17.22 -11.42
N ALA A 42 -10.12 -18.10 -11.45
CA ALA A 42 -11.42 -17.84 -12.05
C ALA A 42 -12.51 -17.38 -11.05
N ALA A 43 -12.17 -17.26 -9.77
CA ALA A 43 -13.14 -16.88 -8.73
C ALA A 43 -13.46 -15.37 -8.81
N GLY A 44 -14.76 -15.04 -8.86
CA GLY A 44 -15.23 -13.66 -8.69
C GLY A 44 -15.25 -13.20 -7.23
N VAL A 45 -15.39 -14.16 -6.31
CA VAL A 45 -15.46 -13.98 -4.87
C VAL A 45 -14.79 -15.15 -4.15
N ILE A 46 -14.13 -14.87 -3.04
CA ILE A 46 -13.49 -15.87 -2.17
C ILE A 46 -13.86 -15.62 -0.71
N ASN A 47 -13.73 -16.64 0.13
CA ASN A 47 -13.79 -16.50 1.58
C ASN A 47 -12.36 -16.40 2.12
N LEU A 48 -12.03 -15.27 2.74
CA LEU A 48 -10.75 -15.03 3.41
C LEU A 48 -11.04 -14.79 4.90
N ASP A 49 -10.66 -15.74 5.75
CA ASP A 49 -10.85 -15.68 7.21
C ASP A 49 -12.30 -15.38 7.65
N GLY A 50 -13.27 -15.97 6.97
CA GLY A 50 -14.69 -15.77 7.23
C GLY A 50 -15.29 -14.51 6.59
N ARG A 51 -14.48 -13.72 5.87
CA ARG A 51 -14.93 -12.53 5.14
C ARG A 51 -15.10 -12.85 3.66
N MET A 52 -16.19 -12.37 3.08
CA MET A 52 -16.42 -12.43 1.65
C MET A 52 -15.61 -11.34 0.96
N VAL A 53 -14.71 -11.73 0.05
CA VAL A 53 -13.81 -10.82 -0.67
C VAL A 53 -14.00 -11.00 -2.16
N GLU A 54 -14.40 -9.93 -2.83
CA GLU A 54 -14.64 -9.86 -4.27
C GLU A 54 -13.44 -9.28 -5.06
N ARG A 55 -13.47 -9.41 -6.39
CA ARG A 55 -12.47 -8.79 -7.29
C ARG A 55 -12.31 -7.28 -7.11
N LEU A 56 -13.38 -6.56 -6.74
CA LEU A 56 -13.28 -5.14 -6.41
C LEU A 56 -12.29 -4.89 -5.25
N HIS A 57 -12.29 -5.75 -4.23
CA HIS A 57 -11.36 -5.65 -3.10
C HIS A 57 -9.93 -5.96 -3.54
N LEU A 58 -9.74 -6.91 -4.47
CA LEU A 58 -8.44 -7.17 -5.09
C LEU A 58 -7.90 -5.93 -5.81
N GLU A 59 -8.74 -5.24 -6.60
CA GLU A 59 -8.33 -4.00 -7.28
C GLU A 59 -7.95 -2.91 -6.28
N GLN A 60 -8.72 -2.74 -5.21
CA GLN A 60 -8.45 -1.76 -4.17
C GLN A 60 -7.13 -2.06 -3.43
N ALA A 61 -6.93 -3.32 -3.04
CA ALA A 61 -5.70 -3.80 -2.41
C ALA A 61 -4.48 -3.58 -3.31
N THR A 62 -4.59 -3.92 -4.60
CA THR A 62 -3.53 -3.72 -5.59
C THR A 62 -3.18 -2.23 -5.71
N ARG A 63 -4.18 -1.35 -5.84
CA ARG A 63 -3.97 0.11 -5.91
C ARG A 63 -3.29 0.65 -4.65
N LEU A 64 -3.65 0.12 -3.47
CA LEU A 64 -3.02 0.52 -2.21
C LEU A 64 -1.52 0.17 -2.21
N LEU A 65 -1.18 -1.06 -2.58
CA LEU A 65 0.21 -1.53 -2.60
C LEU A 65 1.04 -0.81 -3.67
N THR A 66 0.47 -0.50 -4.83
CA THR A 66 1.14 0.33 -5.85
C THR A 66 1.43 1.73 -5.33
N LYS A 67 0.48 2.36 -4.62
CA LYS A 67 0.71 3.69 -4.01
C LYS A 67 1.80 3.63 -2.93
N LEU A 68 1.79 2.58 -2.11
CA LEU A 68 2.82 2.36 -1.08
C LEU A 68 4.21 2.25 -1.71
N ASP A 69 4.35 1.46 -2.76
CA ASP A 69 5.62 1.27 -3.48
C ASP A 69 6.14 2.59 -4.08
N ALA A 70 5.25 3.41 -4.65
CA ALA A 70 5.58 4.73 -5.16
C ALA A 70 6.05 5.70 -4.06
N ILE A 71 5.41 5.68 -2.88
CA ILE A 71 5.81 6.49 -1.72
C ILE A 71 7.20 6.03 -1.23
N GLN A 72 7.41 4.71 -1.10
CA GLN A 72 8.68 4.14 -0.65
C GLN A 72 9.83 4.46 -1.61
N THR A 73 9.62 4.29 -2.92
CA THR A 73 10.61 4.63 -3.95
C THR A 73 10.98 6.12 -3.90
N ARG A 74 9.98 7.01 -3.78
CA ARG A 74 10.23 8.45 -3.68
C ARG A 74 11.00 8.83 -2.41
N SER A 75 10.71 8.20 -1.27
CA SER A 75 11.44 8.44 -0.03
C SER A 75 12.89 7.96 -0.08
N GLN A 76 13.21 6.93 -0.89
CA GLN A 76 14.56 6.43 -1.09
C GLN A 76 15.39 7.29 -2.07
N GLN A 77 14.74 8.08 -2.91
CA GLN A 77 15.38 8.90 -3.95
C GLN A 77 15.71 10.34 -3.52
N LEU A 78 15.39 10.77 -2.30
CA LEU A 78 15.80 12.08 -1.78
C LEU A 78 17.26 12.01 -1.31
N PRO A 79 18.23 12.65 -1.98
CA PRO A 79 19.56 12.83 -1.42
C PRO A 79 19.48 13.86 -0.30
N GLY A 80 20.21 13.61 0.79
CA GLY A 80 20.35 14.52 1.93
C GLY A 80 20.99 15.85 1.56
#